data_AF-F1W2G0-F1
#
_entry.id   AF-F1W2G0-F1
#
_cell.length_a   1.000
_cell.length_b   1.000
_cell.length_c   1.000
_cell.angle_alpha   90.00
_cell.angle_beta   90.00
_cell.angle_gamma   90.00
#
_symmetry.space_group_name_H-M   'P 1'
#
loop_
_entity.id
_entity.type
_entity.pdbx_description
1 polymer ?
#
loop_
_entity_poly.entity_id
_entity_poly.type
_entity_poly.pdbx_seq_one_letter_code
_entity_poly.pdbx_strand_id
1 'polypeptide(L)' 'MTCASRRRHGATAALVVLALLSGCSNLGQVHPWEKGKLAKAVMTFDDDPLEQRFNQHIYSSKEGASGGYGVGGGGCGCN' A
#
# COMPACT_ATOMS: atom_id res chain seq x y z
N MET A 1 -31.00 39.53 0.47
CA MET A 1 -29.57 39.62 0.08
C MET A 1 -28.65 38.57 0.75
N THR A 2 -29.11 37.78 1.73
CA THR A 2 -28.25 36.84 2.51
C THR A 2 -28.04 35.46 1.89
N CYS A 3 -28.91 35.00 0.96
CA CYS A 3 -28.81 33.67 0.35
C CYS A 3 -27.62 33.51 -0.61
N ALA A 4 -27.32 34.55 -1.40
CA ALA A 4 -26.18 34.56 -2.32
C ALA A 4 -24.82 34.62 -1.59
N SER A 5 -24.74 35.31 -0.45
CA SER A 5 -23.55 35.34 0.41
C SER A 5 -23.28 33.96 1.02
N ARG A 6 -24.30 33.27 1.54
CA ARG A 6 -24.15 31.92 2.12
C ARG A 6 -23.66 30.89 1.10
N ARG A 7 -24.13 30.95 -0.15
CA ARG A 7 -23.62 30.10 -1.25
C ARG A 7 -22.17 30.43 -1.63
N ARG A 8 -21.79 31.72 -1.62
CA ARG A 8 -20.40 32.16 -1.86
C ARG A 8 -19.44 31.71 -0.74
N HIS A 9 -19.88 31.72 0.51
CA HIS A 9 -19.11 31.22 1.64
C HIS A 9 -18.94 29.68 1.60
N GLY A 10 -19.95 28.94 1.15
CA GLY A 10 -19.84 27.49 0.94
C GLY A 10 -18.84 27.12 -0.18
N ALA A 11 -18.88 27.83 -1.31
CA ALA A 11 -17.95 27.60 -2.42
C ALA A 11 -16.49 27.95 -2.06
N THR A 12 -16.28 29.03 -1.30
CA THR A 12 -14.94 29.41 -0.83
C THR A 12 -14.39 28.42 0.19
N ALA A 13 -15.22 27.93 1.12
CA ALA A 13 -14.81 26.87 2.05
C ALA A 13 -14.41 25.57 1.34
N ALA A 14 -15.16 25.16 0.31
CA ALA A 14 -14.85 23.97 -0.48
C ALA A 14 -13.50 24.09 -1.23
N LEU A 15 -13.21 25.26 -1.82
CA LEU A 15 -11.93 25.53 -2.48
C LEU A 15 -10.75 25.47 -1.50
N VAL A 16 -10.92 26.00 -0.29
CA VAL A 16 -9.87 25.95 0.76
C VAL A 16 -9.61 24.50 1.19
N VAL A 17 -10.66 23.69 1.37
CA VAL A 17 -10.49 22.26 1.71
C VAL A 17 -9.73 21.52 0.60
N LEU A 18 -10.07 21.74 -0.67
CA LEU A 18 -9.36 21.11 -1.79
C LEU A 18 -7.88 21.52 -1.87
N ALA A 19 -7.55 22.76 -1.53
CA ALA A 19 -6.17 23.23 -1.45
C ALA A 19 -5.39 22.60 -0.30
N LEU A 20 -6.05 22.23 0.81
CA LEU A 20 -5.41 21.52 1.92
C LEU A 20 -5.12 20.04 1.60
N LEU A 21 -5.80 19.46 0.60
CA LEU A 21 -5.56 18.10 0.12
C LEU A 21 -4.44 18.02 -0.94
N SER A 22 -3.91 19.15 -1.42
CA SER A 22 -2.69 19.14 -2.22
C SER A 22 -1.52 18.80 -1.30
N GLY A 23 -1.26 17.51 -1.13
CA GLY A 23 -0.15 17.02 -0.31
C GLY A 23 1.21 17.42 -0.89
N CYS A 24 2.21 16.59 -0.62
CA CYS A 24 3.58 16.80 -1.06
C CYS A 24 3.82 16.52 -2.57
N SER A 25 2.88 16.91 -3.44
CA SER A 25 2.97 16.74 -4.90
C SER A 25 4.02 17.63 -5.56
N ASN A 26 4.58 18.59 -4.83
CA ASN A 26 5.69 19.47 -5.25
C ASN A 26 6.97 19.21 -4.43
N LEU A 27 7.15 18.00 -3.91
CA LEU A 27 8.48 17.52 -3.60
C LEU A 27 9.13 17.25 -4.96
N GLY A 28 10.17 18.01 -5.31
CA GLY A 28 10.76 18.04 -6.65
C GLY A 28 11.00 16.66 -7.27
N GLN A 29 11.01 16.63 -8.61
CA GLN A 29 11.28 15.43 -9.38
C GLN A 29 12.61 14.79 -8.95
N VAL A 30 12.54 13.64 -8.27
CA VAL A 30 13.72 12.88 -7.87
C VAL A 30 14.44 12.40 -9.12
N HIS A 31 15.72 12.68 -9.23
CA HIS A 31 16.48 12.30 -10.40
C HIS A 31 16.60 10.76 -10.49
N PRO A 32 16.64 10.17 -11.71
CA PRO A 32 16.67 8.72 -11.89
C PRO A 32 17.74 7.98 -11.06
N TRP A 33 18.91 8.59 -10.87
CA TRP A 33 20.04 8.03 -10.12
C TRP A 33 19.89 8.11 -8.59
N GLU A 34 19.03 9.00 -8.06
CA GLU A 34 18.78 9.12 -6.62
C GLU A 34 17.91 7.96 -6.09
N LYS A 35 17.16 7.31 -6.98
CA LYS A 35 16.32 6.15 -6.67
C LYS A 35 17.10 4.88 -6.32
N GLY A 36 18.41 4.83 -6.58
CA GLY A 36 19.26 3.68 -6.25
C GLY A 36 19.31 3.35 -4.75
N LYS A 37 18.91 4.28 -3.88
CA LYS A 37 18.87 4.08 -2.42
C LYS A 37 17.52 3.59 -1.88
N LEU A 38 16.47 3.51 -2.71
CA LEU A 38 15.08 3.23 -2.27
C LEU A 38 14.71 1.74 -2.24
N ALA A 39 15.55 0.84 -2.74
CA ALA A 39 15.24 -0.59 -2.84
C ALA A 39 16.45 -1.45 -2.44
N LYS A 40 16.96 -1.26 -1.22
CA LYS A 40 18.01 -2.13 -0.69
C LYS A 40 17.41 -3.50 -0.37
N ALA A 41 18.19 -4.57 -0.50
CA ALA A 41 17.75 -5.92 -0.12
C ALA A 41 17.26 -5.99 1.33
N VAL A 42 17.90 -5.29 2.27
CA VAL A 42 17.46 -5.20 3.68
C VAL A 42 16.10 -4.49 3.90
N MET A 43 15.54 -3.86 2.86
CA MET A 43 14.21 -3.24 2.93
C MET A 43 13.11 -4.18 2.42
N THR A 44 13.45 -5.42 2.05
CA THR A 44 12.44 -6.43 1.71
C THR A 44 11.67 -6.81 2.96
N PHE A 45 10.39 -7.15 2.77
CA PHE A 45 9.53 -7.64 3.86
C PHE A 45 9.98 -9.00 4.42
N ASP A 46 10.88 -9.67 3.70
CA ASP A 46 11.34 -11.01 3.95
C ASP A 46 12.87 -10.96 3.97
N ASP A 47 13.45 -11.08 5.17
CA ASP A 47 14.88 -10.85 5.42
C ASP A 47 15.69 -12.16 5.27
N ASP A 48 15.09 -13.31 5.59
CA ASP A 48 15.71 -14.63 5.48
C ASP A 48 14.80 -15.63 4.74
N PRO A 49 15.22 -16.15 3.57
CA PRO A 49 14.46 -17.18 2.85
C PRO A 49 14.26 -18.46 3.67
N LEU A 50 15.16 -18.80 4.61
CA LEU A 50 14.99 -19.98 5.46
C LEU A 50 13.83 -19.78 6.44
N GLU A 51 13.76 -18.62 7.08
CA GLU A 51 12.66 -18.26 7.98
C GLU A 51 11.32 -18.25 7.22
N GLN A 52 11.30 -17.68 6.02
CA GLN A 52 10.12 -17.71 5.15
C GLN A 52 9.62 -19.13 4.88
N ARG A 53 10.53 -20.04 4.52
CA ARG A 53 10.19 -21.45 4.27
C ARG A 53 9.68 -22.15 5.52
N PHE A 54 10.27 -21.87 6.67
CA PHE A 54 9.83 -22.43 7.94
C PHE A 54 8.42 -21.96 8.32
N ASN A 55 8.16 -20.66 8.19
CA ASN A 55 6.84 -20.08 8.43
C ASN A 55 5.80 -20.65 7.45
N GLN A 56 6.13 -20.73 6.15
CA GLN A 56 5.27 -21.38 5.16
C GLN A 56 4.94 -22.83 5.53
N HIS A 57 5.90 -23.60 6.04
CA HIS A 57 5.68 -24.98 6.46
C HIS A 57 4.71 -25.08 7.65
N ILE A 58 4.84 -24.18 8.62
CA ILE A 58 3.93 -24.11 9.78
C ILE A 58 2.52 -23.74 9.33
N TYR A 59 2.36 -22.69 8.54
CA TYR A 59 1.05 -22.24 8.07
C TYR A 59 0.40 -23.28 7.15
N SER A 60 1.16 -23.90 6.24
CA SER A 60 0.66 -25.00 5.40
C SER A 60 0.17 -26.18 6.22
N SER A 61 0.83 -26.49 7.35
CA SER A 61 0.45 -27.61 8.21
C SER A 61 -0.82 -27.30 9.02
N LYS A 62 -1.02 -26.03 9.39
CA LYS A 62 -2.19 -25.58 10.16
C LYS A 62 -3.41 -25.30 9.28
N GLU A 63 -3.18 -24.84 8.05
CA GLU A 63 -4.19 -24.22 7.20
C GLU A 63 -4.22 -24.86 5.79
N GLY A 64 -3.72 -26.09 5.63
CA GLY A 64 -3.60 -26.77 4.32
C GLY A 64 -4.90 -26.93 3.51
N ALA A 65 -6.06 -26.64 4.10
CA ALA A 65 -7.35 -26.60 3.42
C ALA A 65 -7.76 -25.22 2.89
N SER A 66 -7.17 -24.11 3.35
CA SER A 66 -7.66 -22.74 3.12
C SER A 66 -7.08 -22.03 1.90
N GLY A 67 -5.96 -22.52 1.38
CA GLY A 67 -5.22 -21.80 0.35
C GLY A 67 -3.82 -21.44 0.84
N GLY A 68 -2.84 -22.34 0.76
CA GLY A 68 -1.45 -22.04 1.09
C GLY A 68 -0.78 -20.99 0.18
N TYR A 69 0.49 -20.69 0.48
CA TYR A 69 1.27 -19.64 -0.18
C TYR A 69 1.55 -19.95 -1.67
N GLY A 70 1.04 -19.12 -2.58
CA GLY A 70 1.24 -19.25 -4.04
C GLY A 70 0.07 -19.89 -4.80
N VAL A 71 0.21 -20.08 -6.11
CA VAL A 71 -0.86 -20.52 -7.05
C VAL A 71 -1.30 -21.99 -6.91
N GLY A 72 -0.96 -22.67 -5.83
CA GLY A 72 -1.26 -24.08 -5.64
C GLY A 72 -1.25 -24.55 -4.19
N GLY A 73 -1.24 -23.63 -3.23
CA GLY A 73 -1.48 -24.00 -1.85
C GLY A 73 -2.97 -24.00 -1.63
N GLY A 74 -3.51 -25.11 -1.12
CA GLY A 74 -4.75 -25.20 -0.32
C GLY A 74 -6.07 -25.45 -1.06
N GLY A 75 -6.60 -26.64 -0.76
CA GLY A 75 -7.81 -27.25 -1.32
C GLY A 75 -7.74 -28.76 -1.07
N CYS A 76 -8.82 -29.53 -1.30
CA CYS A 76 -8.88 -30.97 -0.97
C CYS A 76 -7.94 -31.88 -1.81
N GLY A 77 -6.86 -31.35 -2.36
CA GLY A 77 -5.81 -32.11 -3.05
C GLY A 77 -6.16 -32.57 -4.46
N CYS A 78 -7.29 -32.13 -5.03
CA CYS A 78 -7.65 -32.49 -6.40
C CYS A 78 -7.00 -31.51 -7.39
N ASN A 79 -5.77 -31.80 -7.81
CA ASN A 79 -5.36 -31.54 -9.19
C ASN A 79 -5.76 -32.74 -10.04
#